data_AF-A0A9R0IU89-F1
#
_entry.id   AF-A0A9R0IU89-F1
#
_cell.length_a   1.000
_cell.length_b   1.000
_cell.length_c   1.000
_cell.angle_alpha   90.00
_cell.angle_beta   90.00
_cell.angle_gamma   90.00
#
_symmetry.space_group_name_H-M   'P 1'
#
loop_
_entity.id
_entity.type
_entity.pdbx_description
1 polymer ?
#
loop_
_entity_poly.entity_id
_entity_poly.type
_entity_poly.pdbx_seq_one_letter_code
_entity_poly.pdbx_strand_id
1 'polypeptide(L)'
;MKNRGIEKNIASSFKRKMIMLSDNNNLNKTPSKGNEYGRERVRVLTTLSMFRAKCKEISRKHGVNRVDFEAKEELTKQGKIHICSSKIIGSVPGVEVGDRFEYRVELTIVGLHGKTQHGIDFMEFKGKSLVTCVVAKEGYLDNMNDSEMITYSGEGGLVRNKEGVCPKDQKLVRGNLAMKNSMIEKNYVRVVRGIKLGGKFGYERYDQTSYFYDGLYKVLSYEEKKGPCKNLIFEFKLKRCPGQPIVPWYKFKIV
;
A
#
# COMPACT_ATOMS: atom_id res chain seq x y z
N MET A 1 -66.98 -2.81 -36.27
CA MET A 1 -66.06 -2.06 -37.17
C MET A 1 -65.87 -0.65 -36.62
N LYS A 2 -64.62 -0.31 -36.26
CA LYS A 2 -64.04 0.96 -35.72
C LYS A 2 -63.03 0.53 -34.64
N ASN A 3 -61.84 1.08 -34.45
CA ASN A 3 -60.89 1.89 -35.22
C ASN A 3 -59.66 2.01 -34.30
N ARG A 4 -58.43 2.09 -34.85
CA ARG A 4 -57.18 2.63 -34.22
C ARG A 4 -56.55 1.74 -33.12
N GLY A 5 -55.28 1.32 -33.18
CA GLY A 5 -54.11 1.98 -33.73
C GLY A 5 -53.24 2.57 -32.61
N ILE A 6 -52.78 1.76 -31.65
CA ILE A 6 -51.76 2.12 -30.66
C ILE A 6 -50.91 0.88 -30.33
N GLU A 7 -50.08 0.44 -31.27
CA GLU A 7 -48.92 -0.43 -30.98
C GLU A 7 -47.73 -0.01 -31.87
N LYS A 8 -47.40 1.28 -31.82
CA LYS A 8 -46.15 1.82 -32.37
C LYS A 8 -45.60 2.82 -31.37
N ASN A 9 -44.73 2.39 -30.45
CA ASN A 9 -43.64 3.21 -29.86
C ASN A 9 -42.97 2.59 -28.63
N ILE A 10 -42.39 1.38 -28.75
CA ILE A 10 -41.36 0.95 -27.76
C ILE A 10 -40.11 0.38 -28.46
N ALA A 11 -40.18 -0.03 -29.74
CA ALA A 11 -39.04 -0.55 -30.49
C ALA A 11 -38.17 0.51 -31.22
N SER A 12 -38.48 1.81 -31.12
CA SER A 12 -37.80 2.89 -31.87
C SER A 12 -36.74 3.68 -31.09
N SER A 13 -36.55 3.43 -29.79
CA SER A 13 -35.57 4.14 -28.96
C SER A 13 -34.19 3.46 -28.89
N PHE A 14 -34.07 2.18 -29.25
CA PHE A 14 -32.85 1.39 -29.08
C PHE A 14 -32.03 1.13 -30.36
N LYS A 15 -32.34 1.81 -31.48
CA LYS A 15 -31.62 1.60 -32.76
C LYS A 15 -31.14 2.87 -33.49
N ARG A 16 -31.16 4.04 -32.85
CA ARG A 16 -30.61 5.28 -33.43
C ARG A 16 -29.64 6.00 -32.48
N LYS A 17 -28.46 5.41 -32.28
CA LYS A 17 -27.20 6.18 -32.23
C LYS A 17 -25.98 5.27 -32.42
N MET A 18 -26.03 4.47 -33.49
CA MET A 18 -24.82 3.92 -34.10
C MET A 18 -24.71 4.53 -35.50
N ILE A 19 -23.50 5.01 -35.81
CA ILE A 19 -23.00 5.44 -37.13
C ILE A 19 -23.44 6.84 -37.59
N MET A 20 -22.58 7.83 -37.35
CA MET A 20 -21.88 8.60 -38.40
C MET A 20 -20.66 9.27 -37.77
N LEU A 21 -19.60 9.45 -38.58
CA LEU A 21 -18.25 9.97 -38.31
C LEU A 21 -17.16 8.89 -38.11
N SER A 22 -16.92 8.13 -39.18
CA SER A 22 -15.53 7.98 -39.66
C SER A 22 -15.11 9.27 -40.36
N ASP A 23 -13.78 9.47 -40.41
CA ASP A 23 -13.04 10.49 -41.14
C ASP A 23 -12.86 11.84 -40.46
N ASN A 24 -11.89 11.87 -39.53
CA ASN A 24 -10.85 12.88 -39.59
C ASN A 24 -9.52 12.31 -39.06
N ASN A 25 -8.56 12.21 -39.98
CA ASN A 25 -7.15 11.92 -39.72
C ASN A 25 -6.59 12.94 -38.71
N ASN A 26 -6.38 12.50 -37.47
CA ASN A 26 -5.37 13.09 -36.61
C ASN A 26 -4.78 11.98 -35.74
N LEU A 27 -3.62 11.48 -36.14
CA LEU A 27 -2.82 10.47 -35.46
C LEU A 27 -2.26 11.01 -34.13
N ASN A 28 -3.13 11.28 -33.17
CA ASN A 28 -2.73 11.32 -31.77
C ASN A 28 -2.68 9.87 -31.28
N LYS A 29 -1.50 9.24 -31.45
CA LYS A 29 -1.18 7.94 -30.86
C LYS A 29 -1.54 7.98 -29.37
N THR A 30 -2.59 7.27 -28.98
CA THR A 30 -2.79 6.88 -27.59
C THR A 30 -1.52 6.14 -27.14
N PRO A 31 -0.91 6.52 -25.99
CA PRO A 31 0.29 5.83 -25.54
C PRO A 31 -0.04 4.35 -25.36
N SER A 32 0.76 3.45 -25.95
CA SER A 32 0.62 2.03 -25.66
C SER A 32 0.78 1.81 -24.15
N LYS A 33 0.00 0.89 -23.56
CA LYS A 33 0.08 0.58 -22.11
C LYS A 33 1.51 0.32 -21.63
N GLY A 34 2.38 -0.22 -22.49
CA GLY A 34 3.80 -0.41 -22.20
C GLY A 34 4.59 0.90 -22.06
N ASN A 35 4.29 1.91 -22.87
CA ASN A 35 4.92 3.23 -22.79
C ASN A 35 4.49 3.99 -21.52
N GLU A 36 3.22 3.91 -21.14
CA GLU A 36 2.74 4.52 -19.90
C GLU A 36 3.35 3.87 -18.65
N TYR A 37 3.39 2.54 -18.59
CA TYR A 37 4.05 1.82 -17.49
C TYR A 37 5.53 2.19 -17.35
N GLY A 38 6.26 2.23 -18.46
CA GLY A 38 7.67 2.63 -18.48
C GLY A 38 7.87 4.05 -17.95
N ARG A 39 7.01 5.01 -18.33
CA ARG A 39 7.04 6.38 -17.81
C ARG A 39 6.81 6.43 -16.30
N GLU A 40 5.82 5.69 -15.80
CA GLU A 40 5.54 5.64 -14.36
C GLU A 40 6.69 5.01 -13.56
N ARG A 41 7.33 3.96 -14.10
CA ARG A 41 8.51 3.35 -13.48
C ARG A 41 9.67 4.33 -13.38
N VAL A 42 9.97 5.04 -14.48
CA VAL A 42 11.01 6.08 -14.49
C VAL A 42 10.69 7.19 -13.50
N ARG A 43 9.42 7.63 -13.42
CA ARG A 43 8.95 8.62 -12.45
C ARG A 43 9.20 8.18 -11.02
N VAL A 44 8.81 6.95 -10.65
CA VAL A 44 9.00 6.38 -9.31
C VAL A 44 10.49 6.34 -8.95
N LEU A 45 11.33 5.77 -9.81
CA LEU A 45 12.77 5.62 -9.54
C LEU A 45 13.48 6.98 -9.43
N THR A 46 13.15 7.92 -10.30
CA THR A 46 13.72 9.29 -10.27
C THR A 46 13.32 10.01 -8.98
N THR A 47 12.05 9.87 -8.58
CA THR A 47 11.52 10.48 -7.35
C THR A 47 12.21 9.92 -6.11
N LEU A 48 12.39 8.59 -6.02
CA LEU A 48 13.11 7.94 -4.92
C LEU A 48 14.58 8.36 -4.88
N SER A 49 15.26 8.40 -6.03
CA SER A 49 16.65 8.82 -6.14
C SER A 49 16.85 10.25 -5.62
N MET A 50 16.01 11.17 -6.07
CA MET A 50 16.02 12.57 -5.62
C MET A 50 15.73 12.70 -4.12
N PHE A 51 14.74 11.95 -3.61
CA PHE A 51 14.42 11.95 -2.18
C PHE A 51 15.60 11.47 -1.33
N ARG A 52 16.22 10.33 -1.69
CA ARG A 52 17.37 9.79 -0.96
C ARG A 52 18.59 10.69 -1.04
N ALA A 53 18.84 11.32 -2.20
CA ALA A 53 19.90 12.32 -2.34
C ALA A 53 19.69 13.50 -1.37
N LYS A 54 18.44 13.96 -1.23
CA LYS A 54 18.10 15.02 -0.29
C LYS A 54 18.22 14.60 1.18
N CYS A 55 17.79 13.38 1.53
CA CYS A 55 18.04 12.81 2.85
C CYS A 55 19.53 12.80 3.19
N LYS A 56 20.39 12.40 2.25
CA LYS A 56 21.84 12.39 2.42
C LYS A 56 22.42 13.80 2.60
N GLU A 57 21.93 14.78 1.84
CA GLU A 57 22.31 16.19 2.01
C GLU A 57 21.96 16.70 3.42
N ILE A 58 20.72 16.49 3.87
CA ILE A 58 20.25 16.96 5.18
C ILE A 58 20.95 16.22 6.33
N SER A 59 21.25 14.93 6.17
CA SER A 59 21.93 14.13 7.20
C SER A 59 23.33 14.65 7.58
N ARG A 60 23.95 15.49 6.73
CA ARG A 60 25.23 16.15 7.01
C ARG A 60 25.09 17.35 7.94
N LYS A 61 23.87 17.88 8.10
CA LYS A 61 23.57 18.99 9.02
C LYS A 61 23.42 18.41 10.44
N HIS A 62 24.01 19.07 11.43
CA HIS A 62 23.87 18.68 12.83
C HIS A 62 22.47 19.05 13.35
N GLY A 63 21.87 18.19 14.19
CA GLY A 63 20.62 18.49 14.90
C GLY A 63 19.32 18.00 14.26
N VAL A 64 19.37 17.29 13.13
CA VAL A 64 18.16 16.77 12.46
C VAL A 64 17.83 15.34 12.91
N ASN A 65 16.75 15.16 13.68
CA ASN A 65 16.31 13.83 14.13
C ASN A 65 15.53 13.03 13.07
N ARG A 66 14.84 13.70 12.13
CA ARG A 66 13.95 13.07 11.12
C ARG A 66 14.26 13.59 9.72
N VAL A 67 15.44 13.25 9.22
CA VAL A 67 15.94 13.64 7.89
C VAL A 67 14.94 13.31 6.77
N ASP A 68 14.18 12.23 6.93
CA ASP A 68 13.17 11.76 5.98
C ASP A 68 11.95 12.70 5.89
N PHE A 69 11.52 13.27 7.02
CA PHE A 69 10.42 14.23 7.04
C PHE A 69 10.84 15.59 6.49
N GLU A 70 12.03 16.07 6.86
CA GLU A 70 12.56 17.34 6.36
C GLU A 70 12.81 17.29 4.85
N ALA A 71 13.42 16.21 4.35
CA ALA A 71 13.63 16.00 2.91
C ALA A 71 12.30 15.99 2.14
N LYS A 72 11.28 15.31 2.68
CA LYS A 72 9.94 15.28 2.09
C LYS A 72 9.35 16.67 2.04
N GLU A 73 9.39 17.41 3.15
CA GLU A 73 8.82 18.75 3.25
C GLU A 73 9.48 19.72 2.26
N GLU A 74 10.81 19.77 2.22
CA GLU A 74 11.56 20.62 1.30
C GLU A 74 11.25 20.30 -0.16
N LEU A 75 11.29 19.02 -0.55
CA LEU A 75 11.02 18.61 -1.93
C LEU A 75 9.56 18.85 -2.34
N THR A 76 8.62 18.76 -1.40
CA THR A 76 7.21 19.07 -1.66
C THR A 76 7.01 20.57 -1.86
N LYS A 77 7.63 21.42 -1.01
CA LYS A 77 7.60 22.89 -1.14
C LYS A 77 8.21 23.36 -2.47
N GLN A 78 9.24 22.67 -2.96
CA GLN A 78 9.88 22.96 -4.25
C GLN A 78 9.06 22.43 -5.45
N GLY A 79 7.93 21.75 -5.25
CA GLY A 79 7.14 21.13 -6.32
C GLY A 79 7.84 19.95 -7.01
N LYS A 80 8.93 19.44 -6.44
CA LYS A 80 9.76 18.37 -7.02
C LYS A 80 9.15 16.99 -6.81
N ILE A 81 8.46 16.78 -5.69
CA ILE A 81 7.71 15.55 -5.43
C ILE A 81 6.23 15.85 -5.27
N HIS A 82 5.42 15.02 -5.93
CA HIS A 82 3.96 15.01 -5.76
C HIS A 82 3.60 13.75 -5.00
N ILE A 83 3.03 13.91 -3.80
CA ILE A 83 2.65 12.77 -2.97
C ILE A 83 1.48 12.06 -3.64
N CYS A 84 1.73 10.88 -4.19
CA CYS A 84 0.69 10.02 -4.71
C CYS A 84 -0.06 9.38 -3.52
N SER A 85 -1.12 10.01 -3.05
CA SER A 85 -2.11 9.33 -2.19
C SER A 85 -2.85 8.30 -3.05
N SER A 86 -2.27 7.12 -3.29
CA SER A 86 -2.95 6.10 -4.07
C SER A 86 -4.05 5.46 -3.21
N LYS A 87 -5.28 5.95 -3.38
CA LYS A 87 -6.50 5.29 -2.92
C LYS A 87 -6.95 4.29 -3.98
N ILE A 88 -6.05 3.40 -4.35
CA ILE A 88 -6.32 2.34 -5.33
C ILE A 88 -6.19 0.98 -4.65
N ILE A 89 -7.03 0.05 -5.08
CA ILE A 89 -6.95 -1.36 -4.73
C ILE A 89 -6.05 -2.03 -5.77
N GLY A 90 -5.12 -2.88 -5.31
CA GLY A 90 -4.19 -3.60 -6.19
C GLY A 90 -2.85 -2.88 -6.40
N SER A 91 -2.24 -3.08 -7.58
CA SER A 91 -0.90 -2.62 -7.94
C SER A 91 -0.82 -1.10 -8.11
N VAL A 92 0.32 -0.51 -7.75
CA VAL A 92 0.62 0.92 -7.98
C VAL A 92 1.45 1.07 -9.25
N PRO A 93 1.05 1.92 -10.21
CA PRO A 93 1.84 2.15 -11.42
C PRO A 93 3.28 2.56 -11.11
N GLY A 94 4.24 1.92 -11.78
CA GLY A 94 5.68 2.19 -11.61
C GLY A 94 6.33 1.59 -10.36
N VAL A 95 5.55 0.93 -9.49
CA VAL A 95 6.07 0.24 -8.30
C VAL A 95 5.99 -1.27 -8.49
N GLU A 96 7.13 -1.93 -8.33
CA GLU A 96 7.31 -3.34 -8.70
C GLU A 96 7.51 -4.22 -7.47
N VAL A 97 7.00 -5.46 -7.54
CA VAL A 97 7.25 -6.48 -6.53
C VAL A 97 8.76 -6.69 -6.40
N GLY A 98 9.29 -6.57 -5.18
CA GLY A 98 10.71 -6.59 -4.88
C GLY A 98 11.35 -5.20 -4.69
N ASP A 99 10.64 -4.11 -5.00
CA ASP A 99 11.14 -2.76 -4.72
C ASP A 99 11.45 -2.58 -3.23
N ARG A 100 12.62 -1.99 -2.97
CA ARG A 100 13.15 -1.73 -1.63
C ARG A 100 13.05 -0.25 -1.26
N PHE A 101 12.65 0.00 -0.03
CA PHE A 101 12.52 1.34 0.55
C PHE A 101 13.27 1.43 1.88
N GLU A 102 13.89 2.58 2.13
CA GLU A 102 14.70 2.83 3.33
C GLU A 102 13.88 3.54 4.41
N TYR A 103 12.91 4.37 4.01
CA TYR A 103 12.07 5.14 4.91
C TYR A 103 10.59 4.83 4.68
N ARG A 104 9.80 4.81 5.76
CA ARG A 104 8.32 4.75 5.68
C ARG A 104 7.72 5.88 4.84
N VAL A 105 8.41 7.02 4.80
CA VAL A 105 8.03 8.18 3.97
C VAL A 105 8.07 7.86 2.48
N GLU A 106 9.00 7.02 2.02
CA GLU A 106 9.08 6.63 0.60
C GLU A 106 7.81 5.89 0.15
N LEU A 107 7.25 5.03 1.01
CA LEU A 107 5.99 4.32 0.72
C LEU A 107 4.83 5.28 0.46
N THR A 108 4.82 6.43 1.15
CA THR A 108 3.82 7.49 0.95
C THR A 108 4.10 8.32 -0.30
N ILE A 109 5.37 8.59 -0.61
CA ILE A 109 5.77 9.33 -1.82
C ILE A 109 5.37 8.56 -3.08
N VAL A 110 5.68 7.26 -3.14
CA VAL A 110 5.34 6.41 -4.30
C VAL A 110 3.89 5.95 -4.30
N GLY A 111 3.17 6.16 -3.19
CA GLY A 111 1.76 5.82 -3.04
C GLY A 111 1.45 4.37 -2.73
N LEU A 112 2.43 3.56 -2.31
CA LEU A 112 2.14 2.22 -1.78
C LEU A 112 1.28 2.28 -0.51
N HIS A 113 1.61 3.20 0.41
CA HIS A 113 0.97 3.29 1.73
C HIS A 113 0.81 4.75 2.17
N GLY A 114 -0.41 5.19 2.44
CA GLY A 114 -0.76 6.58 2.74
C GLY A 114 -0.38 7.08 4.14
N LYS A 115 0.03 6.17 5.04
CA LYS A 115 0.45 6.53 6.41
C LYS A 115 1.92 6.19 6.67
N THR A 116 2.60 7.07 7.41
CA THR A 116 4.02 6.90 7.80
C THR A 116 4.19 6.15 9.12
N GLN A 117 3.15 6.06 9.95
CA GLN A 117 3.18 5.44 11.28
C GLN A 117 2.32 4.16 11.35
N HIS A 118 1.06 4.24 10.91
CA HIS A 118 0.12 3.12 10.97
C HIS A 118 0.57 1.94 10.09
N GLY A 119 0.30 0.72 10.54
CA GLY A 119 0.61 -0.49 9.78
C GLY A 119 -0.45 -0.85 8.74
N ILE A 120 -1.69 -0.39 8.91
CA ILE A 120 -2.79 -0.63 7.98
C ILE A 120 -3.16 0.69 7.30
N ASP A 121 -3.24 0.66 5.97
CA ASP A 121 -3.85 1.70 5.14
C ASP A 121 -5.13 1.18 4.50
N PHE A 122 -6.16 2.00 4.48
CA PHE A 122 -7.48 1.63 3.99
C PHE A 122 -8.21 2.83 3.39
N MET A 123 -9.21 2.53 2.58
CA MET A 123 -10.07 3.52 1.93
C MET A 123 -11.54 3.13 2.02
N GLU A 124 -12.42 4.11 1.89
CA GLU A 124 -13.84 3.84 1.67
C GLU A 124 -14.07 3.48 0.19
N PHE A 125 -14.72 2.36 -0.05
CA PHE A 125 -15.11 1.90 -1.38
C PHE A 125 -16.49 1.25 -1.30
N LYS A 126 -17.46 1.80 -2.05
CA LYS A 126 -18.86 1.33 -2.06
C LYS A 126 -19.48 1.20 -0.65
N GLY A 127 -19.22 2.19 0.20
CA GLY A 127 -19.76 2.25 1.57
C GLY A 127 -19.10 1.29 2.57
N LYS A 128 -17.96 0.68 2.21
CA LYS A 128 -17.18 -0.19 3.09
C LYS A 128 -15.74 0.31 3.18
N SER A 129 -15.15 0.25 4.38
CA SER A 129 -13.72 0.42 4.54
C SER A 129 -12.99 -0.84 4.05
N LEU A 130 -12.09 -0.70 3.09
CA LEU A 130 -11.27 -1.78 2.54
C LEU A 130 -9.79 -1.45 2.64
N VAL A 131 -9.00 -2.45 3.02
CA VAL A 131 -7.55 -2.32 3.14
C VAL A 131 -6.92 -2.23 1.77
N THR A 132 -6.01 -1.27 1.61
CA THR A 132 -5.23 -1.06 0.39
C THR A 132 -3.82 -1.60 0.55
N CYS A 133 -3.21 -1.39 1.73
CA CYS A 133 -1.84 -1.81 2.01
C CYS A 133 -1.66 -2.14 3.51
N VAL A 134 -0.83 -3.14 3.78
CA VAL A 134 -0.35 -3.49 5.12
C VAL A 134 1.17 -3.44 5.13
N VAL A 135 1.74 -2.85 6.19
CA VAL A 135 3.17 -2.91 6.51
C VAL A 135 3.34 -3.83 7.72
N ALA A 136 3.82 -5.05 7.47
CA ALA A 136 4.20 -6.01 8.50
C ALA A 136 5.68 -5.80 8.84
N LYS A 137 6.06 -5.80 10.13
CA LYS A 137 7.43 -5.48 10.54
C LYS A 137 7.96 -6.48 11.56
N GLU A 138 9.22 -6.88 11.40
CA GLU A 138 9.91 -7.74 12.36
C GLU A 138 10.05 -7.08 13.74
N GLY A 139 9.89 -7.88 14.79
CA GLY A 139 9.89 -7.41 16.18
C GLY A 139 8.52 -6.94 16.68
N TYR A 140 7.47 -7.06 15.86
CA TYR A 140 6.08 -7.02 16.29
C TYR A 140 5.52 -8.45 16.40
N LEU A 141 4.24 -8.58 16.73
CA LEU A 141 3.54 -9.87 16.83
C LEU A 141 3.25 -10.52 15.46
N ASP A 142 3.75 -9.93 14.37
CA ASP A 142 3.55 -10.44 13.02
C ASP A 142 4.44 -11.67 12.75
N ASN A 143 3.87 -12.72 12.17
CA ASN A 143 4.64 -13.84 11.65
C ASN A 143 4.82 -13.67 10.13
N MET A 144 6.07 -13.51 9.73
CA MET A 144 6.51 -13.29 8.36
C MET A 144 7.50 -14.36 7.89
N ASN A 145 7.54 -15.54 8.51
CA ASN A 145 8.51 -16.58 8.15
C ASN A 145 8.17 -17.32 6.86
N ASP A 146 6.89 -17.34 6.50
CA ASP A 146 6.39 -17.92 5.25
C ASP A 146 6.42 -16.87 4.11
N SER A 147 6.79 -17.31 2.90
CA SER A 147 6.81 -16.48 1.69
C SER A 147 5.45 -16.31 1.03
N GLU A 148 4.52 -17.23 1.23
CA GLU A 148 3.17 -17.23 0.69
C GLU A 148 2.11 -16.80 1.70
N MET A 149 2.39 -16.93 3.00
CA MET A 149 1.48 -16.55 4.07
C MET A 149 2.09 -15.49 4.96
N ILE A 150 1.25 -14.57 5.45
CA ILE A 150 1.59 -13.74 6.60
C ILE A 150 0.48 -13.84 7.64
N THR A 151 0.89 -13.86 8.90
CA THR A 151 0.00 -13.67 10.03
C THR A 151 0.25 -12.27 10.57
N TYR A 152 -0.75 -11.41 10.46
CA TYR A 152 -0.64 -9.99 10.79
C TYR A 152 -1.46 -9.67 12.03
N SER A 153 -0.86 -8.98 13.00
CA SER A 153 -1.56 -8.53 14.20
C SER A 153 -2.29 -7.21 13.93
N GLY A 154 -3.56 -7.13 14.35
CA GLY A 154 -4.39 -5.95 14.20
C GLY A 154 -3.82 -4.70 14.88
N GLU A 155 -4.40 -3.55 14.56
CA GLU A 155 -4.02 -2.28 15.19
C GLU A 155 -4.79 -2.00 16.48
N GLY A 156 -4.23 -1.12 17.31
CA GLY A 156 -4.85 -0.68 18.56
C GLY A 156 -4.29 -1.39 19.80
N GLY A 157 -4.81 -1.00 20.96
CA GLY A 157 -4.34 -1.51 22.26
C GLY A 157 -3.03 -0.89 22.76
N LEU A 158 -2.19 -0.34 21.88
CA LEU A 158 -0.90 0.23 22.26
C LEU A 158 -1.06 1.47 23.16
N VAL A 159 -0.49 1.43 24.37
CA VAL A 159 -0.27 2.61 25.21
C VAL A 159 1.10 3.16 24.84
N ARG A 160 1.15 4.28 24.10
CA ARG A 160 2.43 4.88 23.69
C ARG A 160 3.31 5.18 24.91
N ASN A 161 4.58 4.80 24.81
CA ASN A 161 5.69 5.27 25.67
C ASN A 161 5.51 5.03 27.17
N LYS A 162 5.05 3.84 27.58
CA LYS A 162 5.15 3.41 28.98
C LYS A 162 5.65 1.98 29.05
N GLU A 163 6.94 1.84 29.36
CA GLU A 163 7.52 0.56 29.76
C GLU A 163 6.71 -0.03 30.92
N GLY A 164 6.44 -1.34 30.87
CA GLY A 164 5.66 -2.04 31.90
C GLY A 164 4.14 -1.87 31.84
N VAL A 165 3.58 -1.13 30.87
CA VAL A 165 2.11 -1.01 30.72
C VAL A 165 1.58 -2.00 29.69
N CYS A 166 0.72 -2.90 30.15
CA CYS A 166 0.01 -3.85 29.30
C CYS A 166 -0.88 -3.11 28.27
N PRO A 167 -0.82 -3.48 26.98
CA PRO A 167 -1.75 -2.99 25.98
C PRO A 167 -3.21 -3.29 26.37
N LYS A 168 -4.12 -2.38 26.02
CA LYS A 168 -5.57 -2.62 26.14
C LYS A 168 -6.04 -3.61 25.07
N ASP A 169 -7.24 -4.14 25.25
CA ASP A 169 -7.93 -4.93 24.25
C ASP A 169 -8.08 -4.13 22.94
N GLN A 170 -7.73 -4.78 21.83
CA GLN A 170 -8.02 -4.26 20.50
C GLN A 170 -9.52 -4.24 20.26
N LYS A 171 -9.94 -3.36 19.35
CA LYS A 171 -11.33 -3.22 18.93
C LYS A 171 -11.44 -3.48 17.43
N LEU A 172 -12.55 -4.08 17.01
CA LEU A 172 -12.85 -4.32 15.60
C LEU A 172 -13.37 -3.02 14.93
N VAL A 173 -12.50 -2.03 14.83
CA VAL A 173 -12.78 -0.70 14.25
C VAL A 173 -11.61 -0.28 13.37
N ARG A 174 -11.80 0.77 12.54
CA ARG A 174 -10.74 1.35 11.69
C ARG A 174 -10.04 0.27 10.85
N GLY A 175 -8.71 0.14 10.94
CA GLY A 175 -7.94 -0.84 10.17
C GLY A 175 -8.39 -2.29 10.41
N ASN A 176 -8.76 -2.65 11.65
CA ASN A 176 -9.22 -4.01 11.95
C ASN A 176 -10.57 -4.32 11.29
N LEU A 177 -11.49 -3.35 11.29
CA LEU A 177 -12.75 -3.47 10.58
C LEU A 177 -12.52 -3.55 9.06
N ALA A 178 -11.60 -2.73 8.53
CA ALA A 178 -11.24 -2.77 7.13
C ALA A 178 -10.64 -4.13 6.72
N MET A 179 -9.80 -4.73 7.56
CA MET A 179 -9.23 -6.07 7.31
C MET A 179 -10.33 -7.14 7.24
N LYS A 180 -11.30 -7.11 8.17
CA LYS A 180 -12.47 -7.99 8.14
C LYS A 180 -13.30 -7.79 6.87
N ASN A 181 -13.57 -6.54 6.49
CA ASN A 181 -14.31 -6.26 5.26
C ASN A 181 -13.55 -6.75 4.03
N SER A 182 -12.23 -6.57 3.98
CA SER A 182 -11.38 -7.05 2.89
C SER A 182 -11.33 -8.58 2.76
N MET A 183 -11.50 -9.31 3.87
CA MET A 183 -11.69 -10.76 3.85
C MET A 183 -12.99 -11.14 3.13
N ILE A 184 -14.09 -10.42 3.41
CA ILE A 184 -15.40 -10.66 2.81
C ILE A 184 -15.39 -10.28 1.32
N GLU A 185 -14.88 -9.09 1.00
CA GLU A 185 -14.83 -8.57 -0.38
C GLU A 185 -13.73 -9.23 -1.24
N LYS A 186 -12.79 -9.94 -0.62
CA LYS A 186 -11.67 -10.62 -1.28
C LYS A 186 -10.84 -9.69 -2.19
N ASN A 187 -10.75 -8.41 -1.83
CA ASN A 187 -9.97 -7.43 -2.58
C ASN A 187 -8.46 -7.67 -2.40
N TYR A 188 -7.68 -7.18 -3.37
CA TYR A 188 -6.22 -7.24 -3.28
C TYR A 188 -5.70 -6.26 -2.23
N VAL A 189 -4.80 -6.75 -1.38
CA VAL A 189 -4.10 -6.00 -0.34
C VAL A 189 -2.62 -6.01 -0.66
N ARG A 190 -1.99 -4.85 -0.77
CA ARG A 190 -0.53 -4.75 -0.89
C ARG A 190 0.13 -5.12 0.43
N VAL A 191 1.20 -5.90 0.40
CA VAL A 191 2.00 -6.22 1.59
C VAL A 191 3.40 -5.65 1.42
N VAL A 192 3.84 -4.93 2.44
CA VAL A 192 5.21 -4.44 2.58
C VAL A 192 5.82 -5.09 3.83
N ARG A 193 6.94 -5.78 3.67
CA ARG A 193 7.67 -6.41 4.78
C ARG A 193 8.79 -5.51 5.25
N GLY A 194 8.78 -5.12 6.52
CA GLY A 194 9.84 -4.40 7.21
C GLY A 194 10.80 -5.37 7.89
N ILE A 195 11.99 -5.52 7.33
CA ILE A 195 13.05 -6.43 7.79
C ILE A 195 14.10 -5.61 8.54
N LYS A 196 14.46 -6.04 9.75
CA LYS A 196 15.55 -5.40 10.51
C LYS A 196 16.88 -5.84 9.92
N LEU A 197 17.70 -4.86 9.51
CA LEU A 197 19.06 -5.12 9.07
C LEU A 197 19.97 -5.29 10.28
N GLY A 198 20.83 -6.31 10.24
CA GLY A 198 21.97 -6.41 11.16
C GLY A 198 22.98 -5.30 10.89
N GLY A 199 23.75 -4.94 11.92
CA GLY A 199 24.70 -3.81 11.95
C GLY A 199 25.86 -3.82 10.94
N LYS A 200 25.71 -4.46 9.77
CA LYS A 200 26.66 -4.41 8.64
C LYS A 200 26.79 -3.01 8.02
N PHE A 201 25.85 -2.10 8.27
CA PHE A 201 25.95 -0.70 7.86
C PHE A 201 26.08 0.17 9.11
N GLY A 202 27.28 0.20 9.67
CA GLY A 202 27.61 0.80 10.96
C GLY A 202 27.18 2.26 11.11
N TYR A 203 26.00 2.47 11.72
CA TYR A 203 25.63 3.67 12.47
C TYR A 203 24.58 3.27 13.51
N GLU A 204 24.99 3.22 14.78
CA GLU A 204 24.27 2.67 15.95
C GLU A 204 23.03 3.48 16.41
N ARG A 205 22.37 4.28 15.56
CA ARG A 205 21.37 5.25 16.06
C ARG A 205 19.91 5.07 15.66
N TYR A 206 19.54 4.16 14.75
CA TYR A 206 18.14 3.81 14.53
C TYR A 206 18.03 2.37 14.02
N ASP A 207 17.06 1.61 14.53
CA ASP A 207 16.66 0.26 14.07
C ASP A 207 16.52 0.26 12.53
N GLN A 208 17.59 -0.09 11.80
CA GLN A 208 17.70 0.02 10.35
C GLN A 208 16.74 -0.98 9.70
N THR A 209 15.48 -0.58 9.56
CA THR A 209 14.45 -1.40 8.91
C THR A 209 14.46 -1.09 7.43
N SER A 210 14.68 -2.09 6.58
CA SER A 210 14.39 -1.98 5.15
C SER A 210 13.00 -2.52 4.86
N TYR A 211 12.26 -1.82 4.00
CA TYR A 211 10.91 -2.20 3.61
C TYR A 211 10.93 -2.76 2.19
N PHE A 212 10.32 -3.92 1.99
CA PHE A 212 10.24 -4.58 0.69
C PHE A 212 8.79 -4.72 0.27
N TYR A 213 8.44 -4.27 -0.93
CA TYR A 213 7.11 -4.53 -1.49
C TYR A 213 7.01 -5.99 -1.92
N ASP A 214 6.28 -6.79 -1.16
CA ASP A 214 6.21 -8.24 -1.31
C ASP A 214 5.09 -8.71 -2.27
N GLY A 215 4.25 -7.76 -2.70
CA GLY A 215 3.21 -7.95 -3.70
C GLY A 215 1.79 -7.92 -3.13
N LEU A 216 0.88 -8.55 -3.86
CA LEU A 216 -0.55 -8.58 -3.58
C LEU A 216 -0.95 -9.85 -2.84
N TYR A 217 -1.78 -9.67 -1.84
CA TYR A 217 -2.32 -10.69 -0.96
C TYR A 217 -3.85 -10.58 -0.90
N LYS A 218 -4.51 -11.62 -0.39
CA LYS A 218 -5.91 -11.60 0.04
C LYS A 218 -5.99 -11.98 1.51
N VAL A 219 -6.87 -11.32 2.26
CA VAL A 219 -7.18 -11.71 3.64
C VAL A 219 -8.03 -12.99 3.58
N LEU A 220 -7.56 -14.07 4.21
CA LEU A 220 -8.24 -15.36 4.21
C LEU A 220 -9.17 -15.52 5.40
N SER A 221 -8.68 -15.18 6.59
CA SER A 221 -9.38 -15.35 7.84
C SER A 221 -8.88 -14.36 8.88
N TYR A 222 -9.66 -14.19 9.95
CA TYR A 222 -9.20 -13.54 11.16
C TYR A 222 -9.69 -14.29 12.39
N GLU A 223 -8.97 -14.18 13.49
CA GLU A 223 -9.34 -14.75 14.79
C GLU A 223 -9.00 -13.79 15.93
N GLU A 224 -9.73 -13.92 17.04
CA GLU A 224 -9.45 -13.21 18.29
C GLU A 224 -8.54 -14.08 19.16
N LYS A 225 -7.44 -13.51 19.64
CA LYS A 225 -6.47 -14.21 20.48
C LYS A 225 -6.14 -13.40 21.73
N LYS A 226 -5.62 -14.10 22.73
CA LYS A 226 -4.97 -13.47 23.89
C LYS A 226 -3.53 -13.16 23.52
N GLY A 227 -3.19 -11.87 23.50
CA GLY A 227 -1.82 -11.40 23.34
C GLY A 227 -0.97 -11.66 24.58
N PRO A 228 0.33 -11.29 24.55
CA PRO A 228 1.27 -11.56 25.64
C PRO A 228 0.83 -11.04 27.01
N CYS A 229 0.06 -9.94 27.04
CA CYS A 229 -0.47 -9.34 28.27
C CYS A 229 -1.91 -9.78 28.60
N LYS A 230 -2.38 -10.91 28.04
CA LYS A 230 -3.77 -11.40 28.15
C LYS A 230 -4.83 -10.43 27.62
N ASN A 231 -4.42 -9.41 26.87
CA ASN A 231 -5.28 -8.50 26.14
C ASN A 231 -5.79 -9.18 24.87
N LEU A 232 -6.99 -8.82 24.43
CA LEU A 232 -7.55 -9.27 23.16
C LEU A 232 -6.79 -8.62 22.00
N ILE A 233 -6.32 -9.44 21.08
CA ILE A 233 -5.73 -9.03 19.80
C ILE A 233 -6.48 -9.69 18.65
N PHE A 234 -6.57 -9.00 17.53
CA PHE A 234 -7.02 -9.60 16.27
C PHE A 234 -5.81 -10.12 15.50
N GLU A 235 -5.88 -11.34 15.01
CA GLU A 235 -4.89 -11.94 14.14
C GLU A 235 -5.52 -12.18 12.76
N PHE A 236 -4.89 -11.69 11.71
CA PHE A 236 -5.36 -11.82 10.33
C PHE A 236 -4.39 -12.68 9.52
N LYS A 237 -4.90 -13.69 8.82
CA LYS A 237 -4.11 -14.52 7.90
C LYS A 237 -4.28 -13.99 6.48
N LEU A 238 -3.18 -13.59 5.84
CA LEU A 238 -3.19 -13.17 4.45
C LEU A 238 -2.39 -14.14 3.60
N LYS A 239 -2.92 -14.49 2.43
CA LYS A 239 -2.28 -15.35 1.44
C LYS A 239 -1.88 -14.58 0.20
N ARG A 240 -0.65 -14.81 -0.25
CA ARG A 240 -0.06 -14.22 -1.45
C ARG A 240 -0.81 -14.70 -2.68
N CYS A 241 -1.08 -13.78 -3.60
CA CYS A 241 -1.68 -14.13 -4.88
C CYS A 241 -0.64 -14.85 -5.77
N PRO A 242 -1.03 -15.91 -6.51
CA PRO A 242 -0.11 -16.65 -7.36
C PRO A 242 0.38 -15.82 -8.55
N GLY A 243 1.47 -16.26 -9.19
CA GLY A 243 1.98 -15.67 -10.44
C GLY A 243 2.79 -14.38 -10.28
N GLN A 244 3.11 -13.97 -9.05
CA GLN A 244 3.93 -12.79 -8.78
C GLN A 244 5.41 -13.18 -8.57
N PRO A 245 6.38 -12.34 -8.98
CA PRO A 245 7.81 -12.59 -8.78
C PRO A 245 8.16 -12.93 -7.33
N ILE A 246 9.11 -13.83 -7.11
CA ILE A 246 9.57 -14.18 -5.75
C ILE A 246 10.44 -13.04 -5.21
N VAL A 247 10.17 -12.60 -3.98
CA VAL A 247 10.97 -11.59 -3.28
C VAL A 247 11.89 -12.29 -2.27
N PRO A 248 13.21 -12.30 -2.47
CA PRO A 248 14.14 -13.00 -1.57
C PRO A 248 14.48 -12.16 -0.32
N TRP A 249 13.45 -11.64 0.38
CA TRP A 249 13.64 -10.76 1.54
C TRP A 249 14.42 -11.45 2.68
N TYR A 250 14.35 -12.80 2.78
CA TYR A 250 15.06 -13.58 3.80
C TYR A 250 16.58 -13.47 3.69
N LYS A 251 17.13 -13.15 2.50
CA LYS A 251 18.57 -12.93 2.31
C LYS A 251 19.09 -11.70 3.07
N PHE A 252 18.17 -10.83 3.51
CA PHE A 252 18.47 -9.61 4.26
C PHE A 252 18.20 -9.77 5.77
N LYS A 253 17.64 -10.92 6.20
CA LYS A 253 17.52 -11.27 7.61
C LYS A 253 18.90 -11.56 8.21
N ILE A 254 19.05 -11.23 9.49
CA ILE A 254 20.14 -11.76 10.31
C ILE A 254 19.79 -13.21 10.63
N VAL A 255 20.74 -14.12 10.41
CA VAL A 255 20.70 -15.49 10.96
C VAL A 255 21.38 -15.47 12.31
#